data_AF-A0A0D0CR56-F1
#
_entry.id   AF-A0A0D0CR56-F1
#
_cell.length_a   1.000
_cell.length_b   1.000
_cell.length_c   1.000
_cell.angle_alpha   90.00
_cell.angle_beta   90.00
_cell.angle_gamma   90.00
#
_symmetry.space_group_name_H-M   'P 1'
#
loop_
_entity.id
_entity.type
_entity.pdbx_description
1 polymer ?
#
loop_
_entity_poly.entity_id
_entity_poly.type
_entity_poly.pdbx_seq_one_letter_code
_entity_poly.pdbx_strand_id
1 'polypeptide(L)'
;EATHCLLQATKECGWEADCVDVHLHFWMNLSTHEWQHDAKGAACQALIIYQATYQRRWYNTLRTTSPFNLKYLNEEVLINIKFKITSKLHTTITNQAREVSTCFVLLLQYTHLTSQTLCTSHHHP
;
A
#
# COMPACT_ATOMS: atom_id res chain seq x y z
N GLU A 1 10.87 -15.67 21.89
CA GLU A 1 10.81 -14.43 22.69
C GLU A 1 9.49 -13.69 22.55
N ALA A 2 9.12 -13.19 21.35
CA ALA A 2 7.89 -12.41 21.14
C ALA A 2 6.59 -13.10 21.62
N THR A 3 6.43 -14.40 21.37
CA THR A 3 5.26 -15.17 21.83
C THR A 3 5.16 -15.24 23.35
N HIS A 4 6.29 -15.35 24.05
CA HIS A 4 6.32 -15.36 25.52
C HIS A 4 5.96 -13.99 26.09
N CYS A 5 6.49 -12.90 25.50
CA CYS A 5 6.12 -11.55 25.88
C CYS A 5 4.63 -11.26 25.64
N LEU A 6 4.06 -11.74 24.54
CA LEU A 6 2.63 -11.60 24.24
C LEU A 6 1.77 -12.35 25.27
N LEU A 7 2.12 -13.59 25.60
CA LEU A 7 1.40 -14.38 26.62
C LEU A 7 1.47 -13.76 28.02
N GLN A 8 2.60 -13.15 28.36
CA GLN A 8 2.75 -12.46 29.63
C GLN A 8 1.93 -11.16 29.68
N ALA A 9 1.98 -10.35 28.62
CA ALA A 9 1.20 -9.12 28.53
C ALA A 9 -0.31 -9.39 28.53
N THR A 10 -0.77 -10.48 27.91
CA THR A 10 -2.20 -10.85 27.92
C THR A 10 -2.67 -11.31 29.29
N LYS A 11 -1.81 -12.01 30.05
CA LYS A 11 -2.06 -12.36 31.46
C LYS A 11 -2.15 -11.12 32.35
N GLU A 12 -1.26 -10.15 32.14
CA GLU A 12 -1.24 -8.89 32.88
C GLU A 12 -2.43 -7.98 32.55
N CYS A 13 -2.93 -8.03 31.30
CA CYS A 13 -4.08 -7.24 30.85
C CYS A 13 -5.44 -7.92 31.10
N GLY A 14 -5.48 -9.14 31.64
CA GLY A 14 -6.72 -9.87 31.91
C GLY A 14 -7.50 -10.27 30.66
N TRP A 15 -6.83 -10.49 29.53
CA TRP A 15 -7.52 -10.88 28.29
C TRP A 15 -8.03 -12.32 28.39
N GLU A 16 -9.23 -12.55 27.86
CA GLU A 16 -9.77 -13.91 27.73
C GLU A 16 -8.91 -14.76 26.80
N ALA A 17 -8.76 -16.05 27.12
CA ALA A 17 -7.91 -16.98 26.36
C ALA A 17 -8.28 -17.01 24.85
N ASP A 18 -9.57 -16.92 24.54
CA ASP A 18 -10.08 -16.88 23.18
C ASP A 18 -9.60 -15.64 22.41
N CYS A 19 -9.51 -14.48 23.09
CA CYS A 19 -8.96 -13.26 22.48
C CYS A 19 -7.48 -13.43 22.15
N VAL A 20 -6.73 -14.13 23.00
CA VAL A 20 -5.30 -14.40 22.79
C VAL A 20 -5.10 -15.38 21.62
N ASP A 21 -5.87 -16.46 21.55
CA ASP A 21 -5.82 -17.45 20.46
C ASP A 21 -6.10 -16.81 19.11
N VAL A 22 -7.17 -16.01 19.04
CA VAL A 22 -7.56 -15.30 17.82
C VAL A 22 -6.47 -14.33 17.36
N HIS A 23 -5.82 -13.63 18.29
CA HIS A 23 -4.73 -12.70 17.96
C HIS A 23 -3.45 -13.44 17.52
N LEU A 24 -3.11 -14.55 18.18
CA LEU A 24 -1.97 -15.40 17.81
C LEU A 24 -2.15 -15.97 16.41
N HIS A 25 -3.31 -16.53 16.10
CA HIS A 25 -3.61 -17.06 14.78
C HIS A 25 -3.54 -16.00 13.68
N PHE A 26 -4.05 -14.79 13.96
CA PHE A 26 -3.95 -13.68 13.03
C PHE A 26 -2.50 -13.34 12.67
N TRP A 27 -1.63 -13.21 13.68
CA TRP A 27 -0.22 -12.95 13.46
C TRP A 27 0.50 -14.10 12.78
N MET A 28 0.20 -15.35 13.15
CA MET A 28 0.76 -16.51 12.47
C MET A 28 0.39 -16.52 10.99
N ASN A 29 -0.89 -16.33 10.67
CA ASN A 29 -1.37 -16.34 9.29
C ASN A 29 -0.75 -15.22 8.45
N LEU A 30 -0.57 -14.02 9.01
CA LEU A 30 0.18 -12.94 8.35
C LEU A 30 1.65 -13.31 8.18
N SER A 31 2.27 -13.89 9.23
CA SER A 31 3.70 -14.21 9.25
C SER A 31 4.12 -15.31 8.27
N THR A 32 3.17 -16.17 7.88
CA THR A 32 3.38 -17.27 6.94
C THR A 32 2.82 -16.96 5.56
N HIS A 33 2.28 -15.76 5.34
CA HIS A 33 1.67 -15.40 4.07
C HIS A 33 2.74 -15.28 2.98
N GLU A 34 2.48 -15.83 1.80
CA GLU A 34 3.42 -15.83 0.66
C GLU A 34 3.94 -14.43 0.29
N TRP A 35 3.13 -13.40 0.51
CA TRP A 35 3.47 -12.00 0.22
C TRP A 35 4.46 -11.37 1.21
N GLN A 36 4.81 -12.05 2.29
CA GLN A 36 5.77 -11.53 3.28
C GLN A 36 7.18 -11.40 2.73
N HIS A 37 7.56 -12.26 1.77
CA HIS A 37 8.88 -12.23 1.16
C HIS A 37 9.00 -11.21 0.01
N ASP A 38 7.92 -10.51 -0.34
CA ASP A 38 7.93 -9.43 -1.32
C ASP A 38 8.45 -8.13 -0.69
N ALA A 39 9.77 -8.04 -0.50
CA ALA A 39 10.42 -7.00 0.32
C ALA A 39 10.10 -5.54 -0.06
N LYS A 40 9.61 -5.26 -1.28
CA LYS A 40 9.32 -3.89 -1.76
C LYS A 40 8.09 -3.77 -2.66
N GLY A 41 7.35 -4.85 -2.90
CA GLY A 41 6.20 -4.80 -3.80
C GLY A 41 4.89 -4.39 -3.12
N ALA A 42 3.87 -4.18 -3.96
CA ALA A 42 2.52 -3.86 -3.54
C ALA A 42 1.92 -4.92 -2.61
N ALA A 43 2.44 -6.16 -2.64
CA ALA A 43 1.94 -7.27 -1.84
C ALA A 43 2.30 -7.10 -0.35
N CYS A 44 3.55 -6.74 -0.03
CA CYS A 44 3.95 -6.44 1.36
C CYS A 44 3.25 -5.18 1.90
N GLN A 45 3.12 -4.14 1.07
CA GLN A 45 2.33 -2.95 1.45
C GLN A 45 0.87 -3.30 1.74
N ALA A 46 0.28 -4.22 0.98
CA ALA A 46 -1.08 -4.69 1.22
C ALA A 46 -1.21 -5.42 2.57
N LEU A 47 -0.24 -6.26 2.95
CA LEU A 47 -0.21 -6.91 4.26
C LEU A 47 -0.18 -5.88 5.41
N ILE A 48 0.66 -4.85 5.31
CA ILE A 48 0.77 -3.80 6.33
C ILE A 48 -0.55 -3.03 6.48
N ILE A 49 -1.16 -2.62 5.37
CA ILE A 49 -2.45 -1.90 5.39
C ILE A 49 -3.57 -2.78 5.93
N TYR A 50 -3.61 -4.05 5.52
CA TYR A 50 -4.57 -5.02 6.01
C TYR A 50 -4.44 -5.20 7.52
N GLN A 51 -3.22 -5.39 8.02
CA GLN A 51 -2.93 -5.53 9.44
C GLN A 51 -3.47 -4.35 10.25
N ALA A 52 -3.10 -3.11 9.89
CA ALA A 52 -3.55 -1.92 10.59
C ALA A 52 -5.08 -1.75 10.55
N THR A 53 -5.71 -2.06 9.41
CA THR A 53 -7.15 -1.96 9.24
C THR A 53 -7.90 -2.96 10.11
N TYR A 54 -7.46 -4.22 10.13
CA TYR A 54 -8.12 -5.29 10.86
C TYR A 54 -7.89 -5.19 12.38
N GLN A 55 -6.71 -4.76 12.82
CA GLN A 55 -6.45 -4.45 14.23
C GLN A 55 -7.38 -3.33 14.72
N ARG A 56 -7.55 -2.26 13.92
CA ARG A 56 -8.45 -1.17 14.27
C ARG A 56 -9.91 -1.61 14.33
N ARG A 57 -10.35 -2.43 13.36
CA ARG A 57 -11.71 -3.00 13.37
C ARG A 57 -11.93 -3.85 14.61
N TRP A 58 -11.02 -4.77 14.90
CA TRP A 58 -11.09 -5.61 16.09
C TRP A 58 -11.17 -4.77 17.38
N TYR A 59 -10.32 -3.76 17.53
CA TYR A 59 -10.37 -2.85 18.68
C TYR A 59 -11.71 -2.12 18.81
N ASN A 60 -12.27 -1.65 17.69
CA ASN A 60 -13.60 -1.02 17.70
C ASN A 60 -14.69 -2.02 18.07
N THR A 61 -14.56 -3.27 17.62
CA THR A 61 -15.53 -4.32 17.93
C THR A 61 -15.50 -4.73 19.39
N LEU A 62 -14.35 -4.72 20.08
CA LEU A 62 -14.29 -4.97 21.53
C LEU A 62 -15.20 -4.04 22.35
N ARG A 63 -15.53 -2.86 21.81
CA ARG A 63 -16.46 -1.91 22.44
C ARG A 63 -17.93 -2.17 22.10
N THR A 64 -18.22 -3.25 21.37
CA THR A 64 -19.54 -3.61 20.87
C THR A 64 -19.82 -5.10 21.14
N THR A 65 -21.08 -5.50 21.17
CA THR A 65 -21.50 -6.92 21.30
C THR A 65 -21.37 -7.72 20.00
N SER A 66 -20.74 -7.18 18.96
CA SER A 66 -20.62 -7.86 17.68
C SER A 66 -19.48 -8.89 17.70
N PRO A 67 -19.68 -10.12 17.22
CA PRO A 67 -18.57 -11.06 17.03
C PRO A 67 -17.76 -10.64 15.81
N PHE A 68 -16.49 -10.28 15.98
CA PHE A 68 -15.55 -10.06 14.87
C PHE A 68 -14.46 -11.11 14.91
N ASN A 69 -14.47 -11.99 13.90
CA ASN A 69 -13.52 -13.08 13.82
C ASN A 69 -12.24 -12.63 13.08
N LEU A 70 -11.18 -12.38 13.85
CA LEU A 70 -9.86 -11.98 13.34
C LEU A 70 -9.00 -13.20 12.94
N LYS A 71 -9.44 -14.43 13.24
CA LYS A 71 -8.65 -15.66 13.06
C LYS A 71 -8.29 -15.93 11.61
N TYR A 72 -9.19 -15.61 10.68
CA TYR A 72 -9.03 -15.91 9.26
C TYR A 72 -8.64 -14.66 8.47
N LEU A 73 -7.69 -14.83 7.55
CA LEU A 73 -7.38 -13.80 6.57
C LEU A 73 -8.51 -13.73 5.54
N ASN A 74 -9.04 -12.52 5.34
CA ASN A 74 -9.94 -12.24 4.25
C ASN A 74 -9.10 -11.91 3.01
N GLU A 75 -8.82 -12.94 2.22
CA GLU A 75 -8.00 -12.83 1.00
C GLU A 75 -8.59 -11.85 -0.01
N GLU A 76 -9.91 -11.78 -0.15
CA GLU A 76 -10.58 -10.85 -1.06
C GLU A 76 -10.24 -9.39 -0.70
N VAL A 77 -10.29 -9.04 0.59
CA VAL A 77 -9.91 -7.72 1.06
C VAL A 77 -8.42 -7.46 0.85
N LEU A 78 -7.57 -8.47 1.07
CA LEU A 78 -6.12 -8.38 0.84
C LEU A 78 -5.81 -8.09 -0.64
N ILE A 79 -6.44 -8.85 -1.56
CA ILE A 79 -6.33 -8.70 -3.01
C ILE A 79 -6.83 -7.31 -3.45
N ASN A 80 -7.96 -6.86 -2.90
CA ASN A 80 -8.50 -5.53 -3.20
C ASN A 80 -7.56 -4.40 -2.74
N ILE A 81 -6.96 -4.53 -1.56
CA ILE A 81 -5.95 -3.57 -1.09
C ILE A 81 -4.75 -3.55 -2.04
N LYS A 82 -4.20 -4.73 -2.39
CA LYS A 82 -3.08 -4.84 -3.34
C LYS A 82 -3.43 -4.23 -4.70
N PHE A 83 -4.61 -4.53 -5.24
CA PHE A 83 -5.08 -3.96 -6.49
C PHE A 83 -5.12 -2.43 -6.43
N LYS A 84 -5.71 -1.86 -5.38
CA LYS A 84 -5.76 -0.40 -5.18
C LYS A 84 -4.38 0.25 -5.12
N ILE A 85 -3.40 -0.41 -4.50
CA ILE A 85 -2.01 0.08 -4.46
C ILE A 85 -1.42 0.07 -5.87
N THR A 86 -1.52 -1.06 -6.58
CA THR A 86 -0.97 -1.21 -7.93
C THR A 86 -1.62 -0.25 -8.92
N SER A 87 -2.95 -0.08 -8.88
CA SER A 87 -3.66 0.86 -9.76
C SER A 87 -3.21 2.30 -9.52
N LYS A 88 -3.07 2.73 -8.26
CA LYS A 88 -2.57 4.07 -7.94
C LYS A 88 -1.15 4.28 -8.45
N LEU A 89 -0.27 3.29 -8.27
CA LEU A 89 1.10 3.35 -8.77
C LEU A 89 1.12 3.49 -10.30
N HIS A 90 0.32 2.70 -11.01
CA HIS A 90 0.19 2.76 -12.47
C HIS A 90 -0.33 4.11 -12.94
N THR A 91 -1.35 4.67 -12.29
CA THR A 91 -1.88 6.01 -12.61
C THR A 91 -0.81 7.08 -12.43
N THR A 92 -0.05 7.05 -11.32
CA THR A 92 1.03 8.03 -11.08
C THR A 92 2.10 7.96 -12.15
N ILE A 93 2.59 6.75 -12.49
CA ILE A 93 3.60 6.56 -13.53
C ILE A 93 3.08 7.03 -14.90
N THR A 94 1.83 6.70 -15.23
CA THR A 94 1.21 7.10 -16.51
C THR A 94 1.10 8.62 -16.60
N ASN A 95 0.68 9.29 -15.53
CA ASN A 95 0.57 10.74 -15.48
C ASN A 95 1.93 11.41 -15.61
N GLN A 96 2.94 10.92 -14.88
CA GLN A 96 4.31 11.45 -14.95
C GLN A 96 4.90 11.26 -16.36
N ALA A 97 4.70 10.10 -16.98
CA ALA A 97 5.14 9.87 -18.36
C ALA A 97 4.46 10.84 -19.35
N ARG A 98 3.17 11.14 -19.14
CA ARG A 98 2.41 12.08 -19.96
C ARG A 98 2.93 13.52 -19.81
N GLU A 99 3.25 13.94 -18.59
CA GLU A 99 3.85 15.24 -18.30
C GLU A 99 5.23 15.38 -18.95
N VAL A 100 6.13 14.39 -18.76
CA VAL A 100 7.46 14.40 -19.37
C VAL A 100 7.37 14.44 -20.89
N SER A 101 6.44 13.66 -21.48
CA SER A 101 6.21 13.68 -22.92
C SER A 101 5.74 15.05 -23.41
N THR A 102 4.82 15.70 -22.68
CA THR A 102 4.32 17.04 -23.01
C THR A 102 5.45 18.08 -22.94
N CYS A 103 6.27 18.05 -21.88
CA CYS A 103 7.43 18.93 -21.75
C CYS A 103 8.42 18.73 -22.90
N PHE A 104 8.69 17.48 -23.29
CA PHE A 104 9.60 17.18 -24.39
C PHE A 104 9.09 17.71 -25.73
N VAL A 105 7.80 17.54 -26.04
CA VAL A 105 7.18 18.09 -27.26
C VAL A 105 7.27 19.61 -27.31
N LEU A 106 6.98 20.29 -26.19
CA LEU A 106 7.07 21.75 -26.10
C LEU A 106 8.52 22.26 -26.30
N LEU A 107 9.52 21.56 -25.76
CA LEU A 107 10.92 21.90 -25.96
C LEU A 107 11.35 21.74 -27.43
N LEU A 108 10.92 20.67 -28.10
CA LEU A 108 11.20 20.47 -29.53
C LEU A 108 10.54 21.55 -30.39
N GLN A 109 9.30 21.93 -30.09
CA GLN A 109 8.61 23.01 -30.80
C GLN A 109 9.30 24.36 -30.58
N TYR A 110 9.70 24.68 -29.35
CA TYR A 110 10.39 25.91 -29.01
C TYR A 110 11.73 26.03 -29.75
N THR A 111 12.56 24.99 -29.69
CA THR A 111 13.88 24.96 -30.38
C THR A 111 13.75 25.08 -31.90
N HIS A 112 12.74 24.43 -32.49
CA HIS A 112 12.41 24.57 -33.90
C HIS A 112 12.00 26.00 -34.26
N LEU A 113 11.10 26.62 -33.48
CA LEU A 113 10.70 28.02 -33.69
C LEU A 113 11.88 28.98 -33.59
N THR A 114 12.72 28.85 -32.56
CA THR A 114 13.89 29.74 -32.38
C THR A 114 14.89 29.60 -33.52
N SER A 115 15.06 28.39 -34.05
CA SER A 115 15.95 28.14 -35.19
C SER A 115 15.42 28.77 -36.46
N GLN A 116 14.10 28.69 -36.71
CA GLN A 116 13.46 29.34 -37.85
C GLN A 116 13.57 30.87 -37.76
N THR A 117 13.31 31.47 -36.60
CA THR A 117 13.40 32.92 -36.43
C THR A 117 14.82 33.46 -36.66
N LEU A 118 15.83 32.74 -36.18
CA LEU A 118 17.24 33.12 -36.35
C LEU A 118 17.68 33.07 -37.83
N CYS A 119 17.21 32.05 -38.58
CA CYS A 119 17.46 31.95 -40.01
C CYS A 119 16.76 33.08 -40.80
N THR A 120 15.55 33.48 -40.40
CA THR A 120 14.82 34.57 -41.07
C THR A 120 15.37 35.97 -40.78
N SER A 121 15.92 36.22 -39.59
CA SER A 121 16.53 37.52 -39.26
C SER A 121 17.85 37.76 -39.99
N HIS A 122 18.56 36.71 -40.39
CA HIS A 122 19.79 36.81 -41.19
C HIS A 122 19.54 36.94 -42.70
N HIS A 123 18.28 36.98 -43.14
CA HIS A 123 17.90 37.10 -44.55
C HIS A 123 17.11 38.37 -44.88
N HIS A 124 16.99 39.32 -43.95
CA HIS A 124 16.49 40.65 -44.27
C HIS A 124 17.68 41.58 -44.58
N PRO A 125 17.83 42.07 -45.83
CA PRO A 125 18.92 42.96 -46.26
C PRO A 125 18.79 44.38 -45.75
#